data_AF-A0A3A0D0F3-F1
#
_entry.id   AF-A0A3A0D0F3-F1
#
_cell.length_a   1.000
_cell.length_b   1.000
_cell.length_c   1.000
_cell.angle_alpha   90.00
_cell.angle_beta   90.00
_cell.angle_gamma   90.00
#
_symmetry.space_group_name_H-M   'P 1'
#
loop_
_entity.id
_entity.type
_entity.pdbx_description
1 polymer ?
#
loop_
_entity_poly.entity_id
_entity_poly.type
_entity_poly.pdbx_seq_one_letter_code
_entity_poly.pdbx_strand_id
1 'polypeptide(L)' 'MSTAVQNILRSYESLPELEKRELAYEILRRSSKFNFPPVSDDELVLSAEELFLEFDQRESDPDGSQSRRGVVS' A
#
# COMPACT_ATOMS: atom_id res chain seq x y z
N MET A 1 5.13 -10.30 -19.27
CA MET A 1 4.66 -11.11 -18.13
C MET A 1 4.18 -12.46 -18.63
N SER A 2 4.46 -13.55 -17.93
CA SER A 2 3.95 -14.87 -18.31
C SER A 2 2.45 -14.99 -18.01
N THR A 3 1.78 -15.92 -18.69
CA THR A 3 0.35 -16.24 -18.45
C THR A 3 0.08 -16.60 -16.99
N ALA A 4 1.02 -17.28 -16.32
CA ALA A 4 0.91 -17.61 -14.91
C ALA A 4 0.84 -16.35 -14.03
N VAL A 5 1.66 -15.34 -14.31
CA VAL A 5 1.67 -14.07 -13.55
C VAL A 5 0.35 -13.31 -13.77
N GLN A 6 -0.15 -13.28 -15.01
CA GLN A 6 -1.43 -12.63 -15.32
C GLN A 6 -2.61 -13.28 -14.59
N ASN A 7 -2.63 -14.61 -14.49
CA ASN A 7 -3.68 -15.33 -13.78
C ASN A 7 -3.65 -15.06 -12.27
N ILE A 8 -2.46 -14.95 -11.68
CA ILE A 8 -2.31 -14.57 -10.26
C ILE A 8 -2.87 -13.16 -10.02
N LEU A 9 -2.50 -12.19 -10.87
CA LEU A 9 -3.00 -10.81 -10.77
C LEU A 9 -4.52 -10.74 -10.92
N ARG A 10 -5.09 -11.41 -11.93
CA ARG A 10 -6.54 -11.45 -12.12
C ARG A 10 -7.26 -12.06 -10.91
N SER A 11 -6.70 -13.12 -10.33
CA SER A 11 -7.26 -13.77 -9.15
C SER A 11 -7.21 -12.83 -7.95
N TYR A 12 -6.08 -12.13 -7.76
CA TYR A 12 -5.91 -11.13 -6.70
C TYR A 12 -6.95 -10.00 -6.78
N GLU A 13 -7.20 -9.44 -7.97
CA GLU A 13 -8.17 -8.35 -8.14
C GLU A 13 -9.60 -8.75 -7.73
N SER A 14 -9.93 -10.04 -7.83
CA SER A 14 -11.25 -10.57 -7.47
C SER A 14 -11.43 -10.89 -5.98
N LEU A 15 -10.37 -10.82 -5.18
CA LEU A 15 -10.43 -11.15 -3.74
C LEU A 15 -11.09 -10.04 -2.92
N PRO A 16 -11.78 -10.36 -1.82
CA PRO A 16 -12.15 -9.40 -0.79
C PRO A 16 -10.93 -8.69 -0.18
N GLU A 17 -11.08 -7.46 0.29
CA GLU A 17 -9.96 -6.66 0.85
C GLU A 17 -9.19 -7.36 1.98
N LEU A 18 -9.89 -8.14 2.82
CA LEU A 18 -9.23 -8.94 3.87
C LEU A 18 -8.28 -9.98 3.26
N GLU A 19 -8.75 -10.73 2.27
CA GLU A 19 -7.99 -11.78 1.60
C GLU A 19 -6.87 -11.20 0.72
N LYS A 20 -7.09 -10.03 0.09
CA LYS A 20 -6.03 -9.29 -0.61
C LYS A 20 -4.87 -8.98 0.33
N ARG A 21 -5.17 -8.47 1.53
CA ARG A 21 -4.16 -8.15 2.54
C ARG A 21 -3.43 -9.40 3.02
N GLU A 22 -4.13 -10.50 3.24
CA GLU A 22 -3.52 -11.79 3.61
C GLU A 22 -2.58 -12.31 2.51
N LEU A 23 -3.02 -12.27 1.25
CA LEU A 23 -2.20 -12.69 0.12
C LEU A 23 -0.97 -11.80 -0.04
N ALA A 24 -1.13 -10.48 0.08
CA ALA A 24 -0.03 -9.52 0.01
C ALA A 24 1.02 -9.81 1.09
N TYR A 25 0.59 -10.09 2.33
CA TYR A 25 1.49 -10.45 3.42
C TYR A 25 2.28 -11.73 3.13
N GLU A 26 1.63 -12.78 2.64
CA GLU A 26 2.29 -14.03 2.27
C GLU A 26 3.28 -13.85 1.11
N ILE A 27 2.94 -13.03 0.11
CA ILE A 27 3.85 -12.68 -0.99
C ILE A 27 5.07 -11.94 -0.46
N LEU A 28 4.88 -10.92 0.38
CA LEU A 28 5.98 -10.15 0.99
C LEU A 28 6.88 -11.03 1.87
N ARG A 29 6.29 -11.92 2.66
CA ARG A 29 7.03 -12.87 3.50
C ARG A 29 7.85 -13.86 2.68
N ARG A 30 7.35 -14.29 1.53
CA ARG A 30 8.09 -15.16 0.61
C ARG A 30 9.13 -14.37 -0.16
N SER A 31 8.82 -13.13 -0.51
CA SER A 31 9.73 -12.26 -1.25
C SER A 31 10.89 -11.79 -0.41
N SER A 32 10.76 -11.69 0.92
CA SER A 32 11.88 -11.38 1.82
C SER A 32 13.03 -12.39 1.75
N LYS A 33 12.82 -13.56 1.12
CA LYS A 33 13.88 -14.54 0.82
C LYS A 33 14.65 -14.22 -0.46
N PHE A 34 14.15 -13.30 -1.29
CA PHE A 34 14.92 -12.78 -2.40
C PHE A 34 16.05 -11.90 -1.87
N ASN A 35 17.18 -11.97 -2.54
CA ASN A 35 18.32 -11.12 -2.26
C ASN A 35 18.02 -9.73 -2.84
N PHE A 36 17.25 -8.93 -2.11
CA PHE A 36 17.08 -7.52 -2.45
C PHE A 36 18.38 -6.78 -2.12
N PRO A 37 18.82 -5.84 -2.97
CA PRO A 37 19.87 -4.93 -2.56
C PRO A 37 19.42 -4.22 -1.28
N PRO A 38 20.34 -3.95 -0.33
CA PRO A 38 20.00 -3.16 0.84
C PRO A 38 19.45 -1.81 0.38
N VAL A 39 18.30 -1.42 0.91
CA VAL A 39 17.76 -0.08 0.69
C VAL A 39 18.70 0.90 1.36
N SER A 40 19.15 1.92 0.62
CA SER A 40 19.99 2.98 1.19
C SER A 40 19.19 3.93 2.06
N ASP A 41 19.86 4.63 2.98
CA ASP A 41 19.22 5.64 3.83
C ASP A 41 18.56 6.74 2.98
N ASP A 42 19.19 7.15 1.88
CA ASP A 42 18.63 8.15 0.97
C ASP A 42 17.35 7.66 0.29
N GLU A 43 17.30 6.39 -0.15
CA GLU A 43 16.09 5.79 -0.73
C GLU A 43 14.96 5.67 0.30
N LEU A 44 15.30 5.39 1.56
CA LEU A 44 14.33 5.36 2.65
C LEU A 44 13.75 6.76 2.92
N VAL A 45 14.59 7.79 2.95
CA VAL A 45 14.15 9.19 3.14
C VAL A 45 13.25 9.63 2.00
N LEU A 46 13.63 9.36 0.75
CA LEU A 46 12.81 9.69 -0.43
C LEU A 46 11.46 8.97 -0.40
N SER A 47 11.46 7.68 -0.04
CA SER A 47 10.22 6.90 0.08
C SER A 47 9.30 7.45 1.17
N ALA A 48 9.87 7.89 2.29
CA ALA A 48 9.10 8.50 3.37
C ALA A 48 8.52 9.86 2.94
N GLU A 49 9.32 10.71 2.28
CA GLU A 49 8.87 12.00 1.76
C GLU A 49 7.70 11.85 0.78
N GLU A 50 7.77 10.90 -0.15
CA GLU A 50 6.68 10.62 -1.09
C GLU A 50 5.38 10.22 -0.37
N LEU A 51 5.48 9.38 0.66
CA LEU A 51 4.32 8.98 1.48
C LEU A 51 3.71 10.18 2.22
N PHE A 52 4.54 11.04 2.82
CA PHE A 52 4.04 12.23 3.52
C PHE A 52 3.36 13.21 2.55
N LEU A 53 3.95 13.46 1.38
CA LEU A 53 3.35 14.30 0.34
C LEU A 53 2.01 13.75 -0.16
N GLU A 54 1.87 12.42 -0.29
CA GLU A 54 0.60 11.79 -0.65
C GLU A 54 -0.46 12.00 0.46
N PHE A 55 -0.08 11.87 1.73
CA PHE A 55 -0.99 12.13 2.85
C PHE A 55 -1.43 13.59 2.91
N ASP A 56 -0.51 14.54 2.72
CA ASP A 56 -0.83 15.98 2.69
C ASP A 56 -1.80 16.32 1.55
N GLN A 57 -1.63 15.69 0.38
CA GLN A 57 -2.55 15.85 -0.76
C GLN A 57 -3.96 15.32 -0.43
N ARG A 58 -4.06 14.15 0.18
CA ARG A 58 -5.34 13.55 0.60
C ARG A 58 -6.05 14.37 1.67
N GLU A 59 -5.31 15.03 2.56
CA GLU A 59 -5.88 15.89 3.61
C GLU A 59 -6.29 17.27 3.07
N SER A 60 -5.57 17.77 2.07
CA SER A 60 -5.88 19.03 1.38
C SER A 60 -7.08 18.90 0.42
N ASP A 61 -7.51 17.68 0.11
CA ASP A 61 -8.68 17.41 -0.72
C ASP A 61 -9.98 17.74 0.08
N PRO A 62 -10.78 18.74 -0.35
CA PRO A 62 -11.82 19.34 0.48
C PRO A 62 -12.98 18.40 0.86
N ASP A 63 -13.08 17.22 0.25
CA ASP A 63 -14.15 16.24 0.50
C ASP A 63 -13.94 15.41 1.79
N GLY A 64 -12.81 15.56 2.48
CA GLY A 64 -12.55 14.94 3.79
C GLY A 64 -13.10 15.68 5.01
N SER A 65 -13.66 16.88 4.81
CA SER A 65 -13.84 17.88 5.89
C SER A 65 -15.11 17.75 6.74
N GLN A 66 -16.04 16.82 6.47
CA GLN A 66 -17.37 16.87 7.13
C GLN A 66 -17.75 15.70 8.05
N SER A 67 -16.94 14.65 8.25
CA SER A 67 -17.43 13.47 9.01
C SER A 67 -16.68 13.12 10.30
N ARG A 68 -15.99 14.07 10.96
CA ARG A 68 -15.36 13.82 12.28
C ARG A 68 -15.45 14.96 13.31
N ARG A 69 -16.49 15.79 13.29
CA ARG A 69 -16.90 16.50 14.52
C ARG A 69 -18.09 15.80 15.14
N GLY A 70 -17.77 14.69 15.80
CA GLY A 70 -18.63 14.07 16.79
C GLY A 70 -18.98 15.08 17.88
N VAL A 71 -20.27 15.10 18.18
CA VAL A 71 -20.93 15.61 19.38
C VAL A 71 -20.04 15.45 20.61
N VAL A 72 -19.72 16.56 21.27
CA VAL A 72 -19.44 16.58 22.71
C VAL A 72 -20.42 17.57 23.32
N SER A 73 -21.28 17.02 24.17
CA SER A 73 -22.29 17.70 24.97
C SER A 73 -21.71 18.70 25.95
#